data_AF-A0A9J6FHT7-F1
#
_entry.id   AF-A0A9J6FHT7-F1
#
_cell.length_a   1.000
_cell.length_b   1.000
_cell.length_c   1.000
_cell.angle_alpha   90.00
_cell.angle_beta   90.00
_cell.angle_gamma   90.00
#
_symmetry.space_group_name_H-M   'P 1'
#
loop_
_entity.id
_entity.type
_entity.pdbx_description
1 polymer ?
#
loop_
_entity_poly.entity_id
_entity_poly.type
_entity_poly.pdbx_seq_one_letter_code
_entity_poly.pdbx_strand_id
1 'polypeptide(L)'
;MKVLAREAIRSSVLWYFSLLLAGKMHWERSRATATASITRRRCFVQRTSWKPWKETVAEQINSGARQQLQTNRKKLGSIIEAVICGRQGMPLRGHRDAGPLTLEELSKNDGNFRALLLFKMRCGDDTLKEHVLAAPGNATYLSPQIQNEILGACAKLVQENIVTRVNTAKCFALLADETTDI
;
A
#
# COMPACT_ATOMS: atom_id res chain seq x y z
N MET A 1 43.49 1.16 -54.20
CA MET A 1 43.34 1.97 -52.97
C MET A 1 41.94 2.55 -52.72
N LYS A 2 41.09 2.84 -53.72
CA LYS A 2 39.74 3.41 -53.49
C LYS A 2 38.69 2.43 -52.91
N VAL A 3 38.87 1.12 -53.08
CA VAL A 3 37.92 0.08 -52.60
C VAL A 3 38.03 -0.10 -51.08
N LEU A 4 39.25 -0.20 -50.55
CA LEU A 4 39.51 -0.35 -49.11
C LEU A 4 38.97 0.83 -48.27
N ALA A 5 39.03 2.06 -48.81
CA ALA A 5 38.46 3.23 -48.14
C ALA A 5 36.92 3.17 -48.04
N ARG A 6 36.23 2.61 -49.05
CA ARG A 6 34.78 2.45 -49.04
C ARG A 6 34.32 1.36 -48.06
N GLU A 7 35.08 0.27 -47.95
CA GLU A 7 34.82 -0.80 -46.98
C GLU A 7 34.99 -0.30 -45.52
N ALA A 8 36.03 0.48 -45.25
CA ALA A 8 36.30 1.02 -43.91
C ALA A 8 35.21 2.01 -43.45
N ILE A 9 34.70 2.84 -44.37
CA ILE A 9 33.59 3.76 -44.09
C ILE A 9 32.30 2.97 -43.84
N ARG A 10 32.01 1.92 -44.63
CA ARG A 10 30.83 1.06 -44.42
C ARG A 10 30.88 0.33 -43.07
N SER A 11 32.03 -0.21 -42.69
CA SER A 11 32.20 -0.90 -41.41
C SER A 11 32.01 0.05 -40.22
N SER A 12 32.56 1.26 -40.31
CA SER A 12 32.44 2.28 -39.26
C SER A 12 31.00 2.77 -39.07
N VAL A 13 30.26 2.97 -40.18
CA VAL A 13 28.85 3.36 -40.13
C VAL A 13 27.98 2.25 -39.56
N LEU A 14 28.25 0.98 -39.91
CA LEU A 14 27.54 -0.17 -39.34
C LEU A 14 27.79 -0.31 -37.84
N TRP A 15 29.02 -0.08 -37.38
CA TRP A 15 29.37 -0.12 -35.96
C TRP A 15 28.63 0.97 -35.17
N TYR A 16 28.58 2.20 -35.70
CA TYR A 16 27.80 3.30 -35.10
C TYR A 16 26.30 2.99 -35.05
N PHE A 17 25.74 2.38 -36.10
CA PHE A 17 24.33 2.01 -36.15
C PHE A 17 23.98 0.90 -35.15
N SER A 18 24.85 -0.10 -34.99
CA SER A 18 24.69 -1.14 -33.98
C SER A 18 24.78 -0.58 -32.55
N LEU A 19 25.67 0.38 -32.27
CA LEU A 19 25.75 1.03 -30.95
C LEU A 19 24.49 1.84 -30.64
N LEU A 20 23.96 2.59 -31.62
CA LEU A 20 22.73 3.36 -31.49
C LEU A 20 21.50 2.46 -31.27
N LEU A 21 21.41 1.34 -31.98
CA LEU A 21 20.35 0.35 -31.78
C LEU A 21 20.45 -0.30 -30.40
N ALA A 22 21.65 -0.68 -29.95
CA ALA A 22 21.86 -1.24 -28.62
C ALA A 22 21.48 -0.24 -27.50
N GLY A 23 21.86 1.04 -27.64
CA GLY A 23 21.48 2.10 -26.71
C GLY A 23 19.97 2.35 -26.68
N LYS A 24 19.31 2.35 -27.83
CA LYS A 24 17.84 2.49 -27.95
C LYS A 24 17.11 1.30 -27.33
N MET A 25 17.62 0.09 -27.54
CA MET A 25 17.06 -1.15 -27.00
C MET A 25 17.23 -1.22 -25.48
N HIS A 26 18.37 -0.81 -24.93
CA HIS A 26 18.59 -0.67 -23.49
C HIS A 26 17.64 0.37 -22.87
N TRP A 27 17.52 1.54 -23.51
CA TRP A 27 16.59 2.61 -23.11
C TRP A 27 15.11 2.18 -23.14
N GLU A 28 14.71 1.39 -24.14
CA GLU A 28 13.36 0.82 -24.23
C GLU A 28 13.12 -0.28 -23.18
N ARG A 29 14.14 -1.09 -22.86
CA ARG A 29 14.09 -2.07 -21.76
C ARG A 29 13.93 -1.39 -20.40
N SER A 30 14.68 -0.31 -20.16
CA SER A 30 14.55 0.51 -18.95
C SER A 30 13.17 1.17 -18.83
N ARG A 31 12.60 1.67 -19.94
CA ARG A 31 11.23 2.20 -19.97
C ARG A 31 10.19 1.11 -19.71
N ALA A 32 10.35 -0.10 -20.25
CA ALA A 32 9.45 -1.22 -20.03
C ALA A 32 9.46 -1.71 -18.57
N THR A 33 10.63 -1.75 -17.93
CA THR A 33 10.71 -2.05 -16.49
C THR A 33 10.08 -0.95 -15.64
N ALA A 34 10.30 0.32 -15.99
CA ALA A 34 9.70 1.46 -15.29
C ALA A 34 8.17 1.46 -15.42
N THR A 35 7.62 1.24 -16.62
CA THR A 35 6.17 1.15 -16.85
C THR A 35 5.56 -0.11 -16.25
N ALA A 36 6.27 -1.24 -16.19
CA ALA A 36 5.82 -2.43 -15.46
C ALA A 36 5.76 -2.19 -13.94
N SER A 37 6.73 -1.47 -13.36
CA SER A 37 6.70 -1.07 -11.95
C SER A 37 5.63 -0.01 -11.64
N ILE A 38 5.39 0.95 -12.55
CA ILE A 38 4.30 1.94 -12.42
C ILE A 38 2.93 1.28 -12.61
N THR A 39 2.80 0.31 -13.52
CA THR A 39 1.57 -0.47 -13.73
C THR A 39 1.29 -1.41 -12.56
N ARG A 40 2.32 -2.02 -11.94
CA ARG A 40 2.17 -2.78 -10.68
C ARG A 40 1.72 -1.89 -9.52
N ARG A 41 2.24 -0.66 -9.42
CA ARG A 41 1.78 0.34 -8.44
C ARG A 41 0.33 0.77 -8.72
N ARG A 42 -0.06 0.95 -9.98
CA ARG A 42 -1.44 1.29 -10.38
C ARG A 42 -2.43 0.14 -10.13
N CYS A 43 -1.99 -1.10 -10.30
CA CYS A 43 -2.77 -2.30 -9.97
C CYS A 43 -3.00 -2.45 -8.46
N PHE A 44 -2.16 -1.86 -7.59
CA PHE A 44 -2.35 -1.90 -6.14
C PHE A 44 -3.55 -1.05 -5.69
N VAL A 45 -3.67 0.19 -6.20
CA VAL A 45 -4.80 1.10 -5.89
C VAL A 45 -6.13 0.57 -6.46
N GLN A 46 -6.11 -0.11 -7.61
CA GLN A 46 -7.31 -0.74 -8.18
C GLN A 46 -7.69 -2.07 -7.50
N ARG A 47 -6.74 -2.81 -6.93
CA ARG A 47 -7.01 -4.10 -6.26
C ARG A 47 -7.49 -3.92 -4.81
N THR A 48 -7.35 -2.72 -4.25
CA THR A 48 -8.10 -2.24 -3.09
C THR A 48 -9.41 -1.59 -3.52
N SER A 49 -10.19 -2.22 -4.42
CA SER A 49 -11.59 -1.83 -4.60
C SER A 49 -12.36 -2.27 -3.35
N TRP A 50 -12.14 -1.57 -2.25
CA TRP A 50 -12.96 -1.68 -1.06
C TRP A 50 -14.40 -1.54 -1.52
N LYS A 51 -15.25 -2.49 -1.13
CA LYS A 51 -16.68 -2.41 -1.44
C LYS A 51 -17.14 -1.00 -1.04
N PRO A 52 -17.79 -0.25 -1.94
CA PRO A 52 -18.21 1.10 -1.63
C PRO A 52 -19.12 1.05 -0.39
N TRP A 53 -18.83 1.92 0.57
CA TRP A 53 -19.61 2.02 1.80
C TRP A 53 -21.07 2.29 1.43
N LYS A 54 -21.98 1.41 1.82
CA LYS A 54 -23.42 1.61 1.60
C LYS A 54 -23.93 2.61 2.64
N GLU A 55 -24.54 3.69 2.17
CA GLU A 55 -25.23 4.67 3.03
C GLU A 55 -26.63 4.14 3.37
N THR A 56 -27.10 4.37 4.59
CA THR A 56 -28.48 4.06 4.98
C THR A 56 -29.46 5.14 4.50
N VAL A 57 -30.75 4.82 4.41
CA VAL A 57 -31.78 5.79 3.98
C VAL A 57 -31.83 7.02 4.89
N ALA A 58 -31.62 6.84 6.20
CA ALA A 58 -31.55 7.94 7.16
C ALA A 58 -30.35 8.89 6.90
N GLU A 59 -29.20 8.33 6.51
CA GLU A 59 -28.00 9.10 6.16
C GLU A 59 -28.16 9.87 4.85
N GLN A 60 -28.97 9.36 3.91
CA GLN A 60 -29.23 10.03 2.64
C GLN A 60 -30.11 11.26 2.82
N ILE A 61 -31.03 11.23 3.79
CA ILE A 61 -31.97 12.33 4.08
C ILE A 61 -31.29 13.42 4.92
N ASN A 62 -30.41 13.05 5.86
CA ASN A 62 -29.72 14.00 6.72
C ASN A 62 -28.34 14.40 6.16
N SER A 63 -28.29 15.57 5.52
CA SER A 63 -27.05 16.12 4.93
C SER A 63 -25.92 16.30 5.95
N GLY A 64 -26.23 16.67 7.19
CA GLY A 64 -25.24 16.83 8.27
C GLY A 64 -24.65 15.50 8.72
N ALA A 65 -25.50 14.48 8.93
CA ALA A 65 -25.05 13.13 9.27
C ALA A 65 -24.16 12.54 8.17
N ARG A 66 -24.51 12.79 6.90
CA ARG A 66 -23.72 12.35 5.75
C ARG A 66 -22.33 12.97 5.73
N GLN A 67 -22.21 14.28 5.96
CA GLN A 67 -20.92 14.96 6.01
C GLN A 67 -20.03 14.44 7.16
N GLN A 68 -20.61 14.20 8.33
CA GLN A 68 -19.89 13.64 9.47
C GLN A 68 -19.38 12.22 9.16
N LEU A 69 -20.21 11.37 8.55
CA LEU A 69 -19.81 10.03 8.13
C LEU A 69 -18.67 10.05 7.11
N GLN A 70 -18.75 10.92 6.11
CA GLN A 70 -17.68 11.08 5.12
C GLN A 70 -16.37 11.51 5.79
N THR A 71 -16.45 12.42 6.76
CA THR A 71 -15.28 12.88 7.53
C THR A 71 -14.68 11.75 8.36
N ASN A 72 -15.51 10.98 9.07
CA ASN A 72 -15.06 9.83 9.87
C ASN A 72 -14.45 8.74 8.99
N ARG A 73 -15.02 8.48 7.80
CA ARG A 73 -14.47 7.53 6.82
C ARG A 73 -13.10 7.97 6.31
N LYS A 74 -12.89 9.26 6.03
CA LYS A 74 -11.57 9.79 5.64
C LYS A 74 -10.52 9.57 6.74
N LYS A 75 -10.88 9.90 7.98
CA LYS A 75 -10.02 9.69 9.17
C LYS A 75 -9.64 8.22 9.34
N LEU A 76 -10.64 7.34 9.38
CA LEU A 76 -10.43 5.88 9.49
C LEU A 76 -9.64 5.32 8.31
N GLY A 77 -9.91 5.80 7.09
CA GLY A 77 -9.17 5.38 5.89
C GLY A 77 -7.67 5.59 6.04
N SER A 78 -7.26 6.77 6.52
CA SER A 78 -5.85 7.05 6.74
C SER A 78 -5.22 6.15 7.82
N ILE A 79 -5.98 5.82 8.88
CA ILE A 79 -5.51 4.94 9.96
C ILE A 79 -5.38 3.49 9.47
N ILE A 80 -6.35 2.98 8.71
CA ILE A 80 -6.34 1.62 8.17
C ILE A 80 -5.15 1.41 7.23
N GLU A 81 -4.76 2.42 6.46
CA GLU A 81 -3.58 2.34 5.59
C GLU A 81 -2.28 2.07 6.36
N ALA A 82 -2.17 2.48 7.63
CA ALA A 82 -1.01 2.17 8.46
C ALA A 82 -0.90 0.67 8.80
N VAL A 83 -1.97 -0.12 8.60
CA VAL A 83 -1.98 -1.59 8.79
C VAL A 83 -1.30 -2.32 7.62
N ILE A 84 -0.79 -1.59 6.61
CA ILE A 84 -0.01 -2.17 5.50
C ILE A 84 1.18 -3.02 5.97
N CYS A 85 1.68 -2.80 7.19
CA CYS A 85 2.68 -3.65 7.85
C CYS A 85 2.33 -5.14 7.82
N GLY A 86 1.06 -5.49 8.04
CA GLY A 86 0.61 -6.89 8.05
C GLY A 86 0.81 -7.58 6.70
N ARG A 87 0.70 -6.85 5.59
CA ARG A 87 0.98 -7.38 4.25
C ARG A 87 2.48 -7.59 4.01
N GLN A 88 3.32 -6.73 4.57
CA GLN A 88 4.77 -6.79 4.37
C GLN A 88 5.47 -7.75 5.34
N GLY A 89 4.72 -8.42 6.24
CA GLY A 89 5.30 -9.25 7.30
C GLY A 89 6.06 -8.43 8.35
N MET A 90 5.78 -7.12 8.44
CA MET A 90 6.39 -6.26 9.46
C MET A 90 5.54 -6.27 10.72
N PRO A 91 6.17 -6.32 11.92
CA PRO A 91 5.43 -6.27 13.16
C PRO A 91 4.66 -4.95 13.26
N LEU A 92 3.36 -5.01 13.54
CA LEU A 92 2.55 -3.80 13.68
C LEU A 92 2.87 -3.05 14.98
N ARG A 93 3.11 -3.83 16.05
CA ARG A 93 3.23 -3.37 17.44
C ARG A 93 4.67 -3.27 17.91
N GLY A 94 4.92 -2.31 18.79
CA GLY A 94 6.19 -2.15 19.51
C GLY A 94 6.07 -2.58 20.97
N HIS A 95 7.08 -2.25 21.78
CA HIS A 95 7.09 -2.59 23.20
C HIS A 95 6.05 -1.79 24.00
N ARG A 96 5.79 -0.54 23.61
CA ARG A 96 4.78 0.34 24.21
C ARG A 96 4.04 1.09 23.12
N ASP A 97 2.88 0.59 22.72
CA ASP A 97 2.07 1.13 21.61
C ASP A 97 0.79 1.85 22.07
N ALA A 98 0.68 2.15 23.38
CA ALA A 98 -0.46 2.82 23.99
C ALA A 98 -0.17 4.30 24.35
N GLY A 99 -1.23 5.10 24.46
CA GLY A 99 -1.16 6.49 24.88
C GLY A 99 -1.27 7.51 23.73
N PRO A 100 -1.25 8.81 24.06
CA PRO A 100 -1.41 9.88 23.08
C PRO A 100 -0.28 9.84 22.05
N LEU A 101 -0.62 10.13 20.80
CA LEU A 101 0.36 10.26 19.72
C LEU A 101 0.67 11.75 19.52
N THR A 102 1.92 12.14 19.77
CA THR A 102 2.38 13.51 19.56
C THR A 102 3.15 13.62 18.24
N LEU A 103 3.35 14.84 17.75
CA LEU A 103 4.15 15.11 16.53
C LEU A 103 5.67 15.08 16.79
N GLU A 104 6.06 15.02 18.06
CA GLU A 104 7.44 14.90 18.51
C GLU A 104 8.01 13.54 18.12
N GLU A 105 9.34 13.46 18.04
CA GLU A 105 9.99 12.19 17.78
C GLU A 105 9.73 11.20 18.92
N LEU A 106 9.32 10.00 18.54
CA LEU A 106 9.14 8.90 19.47
C LEU A 106 10.53 8.53 20.00
N SER A 107 10.87 9.00 21.21
CA SER A 107 12.13 8.69 21.88
C SER A 107 12.34 7.19 22.13
N LYS A 108 11.28 6.39 21.96
CA LYS A 108 11.23 4.93 22.11
C LYS A 108 10.53 4.30 20.91
N ASN A 109 10.81 3.01 20.68
CA ASN A 109 10.16 2.23 19.63
C ASN A 109 8.70 1.92 20.01
N ASP A 110 7.78 2.82 19.67
CA ASP A 110 6.35 2.67 19.92
C ASP A 110 5.63 1.80 18.85
N GLY A 111 6.40 1.15 17.97
CA GLY A 111 5.89 0.26 16.93
C GLY A 111 5.65 0.92 15.57
N ASN A 112 5.62 0.08 14.54
CA ASN A 112 5.54 0.53 13.16
C ASN A 112 4.21 1.22 12.83
N PHE A 113 3.10 0.84 13.48
CA PHE A 113 1.81 1.52 13.30
C PHE A 113 1.88 3.01 13.65
N ARG A 114 2.40 3.34 14.85
CA ARG A 114 2.50 4.72 15.33
C ARG A 114 3.54 5.52 14.53
N ALA A 115 4.65 4.88 14.17
CA ALA A 115 5.66 5.49 13.30
C ALA A 115 5.09 5.86 11.91
N LEU A 116 4.27 4.99 11.31
CA LEU A 116 3.62 5.26 10.03
C LEU A 116 2.60 6.39 10.13
N LEU A 117 1.79 6.44 11.19
CA LEU A 117 0.85 7.55 11.40
C LEU A 117 1.59 8.89 11.57
N LEU A 118 2.67 8.91 12.34
CA LEU A 118 3.52 10.09 12.49
C LEU A 118 4.12 10.53 11.16
N PHE A 119 4.64 9.57 10.38
CA PHE A 119 5.15 9.84 9.05
C PHE A 119 4.07 10.46 8.14
N LYS A 120 2.85 9.92 8.12
CA LYS A 120 1.75 10.46 7.31
C LYS A 120 1.38 11.89 7.72
N MET A 121 1.30 12.17 9.01
CA MET A 121 1.06 13.52 9.52
C MET A 121 2.18 14.49 9.10
N ARG A 122 3.44 14.05 9.13
CA ARG A 122 4.60 14.83 8.67
C ARG A 122 4.61 15.04 7.14
N CYS A 123 4.06 14.10 6.38
CA CYS A 123 3.94 14.18 4.92
C CYS A 123 2.71 14.98 4.45
N GLY A 124 1.96 15.63 5.35
CA GLY A 124 0.86 16.53 4.99
C GLY A 124 -0.53 15.89 5.00
N ASP A 125 -0.73 14.78 5.72
CA ASP A 125 -2.08 14.29 6.02
C ASP A 125 -2.72 15.15 7.13
N ASP A 126 -3.21 16.33 6.74
CA ASP A 126 -3.79 17.31 7.67
C ASP A 126 -5.07 16.78 8.34
N THR A 127 -5.85 15.95 7.63
CA THR A 127 -7.06 15.33 8.21
C THR A 127 -6.72 14.38 9.35
N LEU A 128 -5.67 13.56 9.18
CA LEU A 128 -5.18 12.70 10.24
C LEU A 128 -4.57 13.52 11.39
N LYS A 129 -3.78 14.54 11.06
CA LYS A 129 -3.12 15.41 12.03
C LYS A 129 -4.13 16.14 12.92
N GLU A 130 -5.12 16.80 12.33
CA GLU A 130 -6.22 17.45 13.06
C GLU A 130 -6.97 16.45 13.93
N HIS A 131 -7.24 15.25 13.41
CA HIS A 131 -7.93 14.22 14.17
C HIS A 131 -7.13 13.77 15.40
N VAL A 132 -5.84 13.47 15.25
CA VAL A 132 -4.99 13.01 16.36
C VAL A 132 -4.84 14.10 17.42
N LEU A 133 -4.74 15.37 17.03
CA LEU A 133 -4.57 16.50 17.96
C LEU A 133 -5.87 16.93 18.64
N ALA A 134 -7.01 16.86 17.95
CA ALA A 134 -8.29 17.40 18.44
C ALA A 134 -9.25 16.32 18.97
N ALA A 135 -9.01 15.03 18.69
CA ALA A 135 -9.92 13.99 19.13
C ALA A 135 -9.89 13.79 20.65
N PRO A 136 -11.06 13.61 21.30
CA PRO A 136 -11.08 13.13 22.67
C PRO A 136 -10.47 11.72 22.72
N GLY A 137 -9.83 11.36 23.84
CA GLY A 137 -9.02 10.14 23.94
C GLY A 137 -9.74 8.85 23.52
N ASN A 138 -11.05 8.77 23.75
CA ASN A 138 -11.91 7.64 23.36
C ASN A 138 -12.21 7.55 21.85
N ALA A 139 -11.94 8.59 21.08
CA ALA A 139 -12.27 8.68 19.65
C ALA A 139 -11.02 8.78 18.76
N THR A 140 -9.83 8.49 19.28
CA THR A 140 -8.57 8.56 18.51
C THR A 140 -8.40 7.39 17.54
N TYR A 141 -9.11 6.27 17.76
CA TYR A 141 -8.98 5.01 17.01
C TYR A 141 -7.55 4.41 17.01
N LEU A 142 -6.70 4.82 17.97
CA LEU A 142 -5.31 4.35 18.07
C LEU A 142 -5.12 3.23 19.10
N SER A 143 -6.16 2.89 19.87
CA SER A 143 -6.04 1.92 20.96
C SER A 143 -5.73 0.51 20.45
N PRO A 144 -5.06 -0.33 21.27
CA PRO A 144 -4.79 -1.72 20.91
C PRO A 144 -6.07 -2.52 20.56
N GLN A 145 -7.20 -2.21 21.20
CA GLN A 145 -8.49 -2.83 20.88
C GLN A 145 -8.94 -2.49 19.46
N ILE A 146 -8.94 -1.21 19.09
CA ILE A 146 -9.37 -0.77 17.76
C ILE A 146 -8.42 -1.31 16.68
N GLN A 147 -7.11 -1.35 16.94
CA GLN A 147 -6.15 -1.98 16.03
C GLN A 147 -6.48 -3.46 15.79
N ASN A 148 -6.85 -4.21 16.84
CA ASN A 148 -7.27 -5.60 16.73
C ASN A 148 -8.58 -5.75 15.94
N GLU A 149 -9.54 -4.85 16.12
CA GLU A 149 -10.78 -4.85 15.35
C GLU A 149 -10.52 -4.62 13.86
N ILE A 150 -9.66 -3.66 13.52
CA ILE A 150 -9.25 -3.40 12.13
C ILE A 150 -8.55 -4.63 11.54
N LEU A 151 -7.58 -5.22 12.28
CA LEU A 151 -6.90 -6.44 11.85
C LEU A 151 -7.88 -7.60 11.65
N GLY A 152 -8.84 -7.77 12.56
CA GLY A 152 -9.88 -8.79 12.45
C GLY A 152 -10.78 -8.60 11.22
N ALA A 153 -11.17 -7.35 10.93
CA ALA A 153 -11.94 -7.02 9.74
C ALA A 153 -11.13 -7.31 8.45
N CYS A 154 -9.85 -6.93 8.41
CA CYS A 154 -8.96 -7.26 7.30
C CYS A 154 -8.79 -8.77 7.13
N ALA A 155 -8.58 -9.51 8.21
CA ALA A 155 -8.43 -10.97 8.19
C ALA A 155 -9.68 -11.66 7.62
N LYS A 156 -10.89 -11.23 8.04
CA LYS A 156 -12.16 -11.72 7.50
C LYS A 156 -12.27 -11.48 6.00
N LEU A 157 -11.96 -10.28 5.53
CA LEU A 157 -12.01 -9.97 4.09
C LEU A 157 -11.03 -10.81 3.27
N VAL A 158 -9.82 -11.04 3.77
CA VAL A 158 -8.83 -11.92 3.12
C VAL A 158 -9.34 -13.35 3.09
N GLN A 159 -9.89 -13.85 4.21
CA GLN A 159 -10.45 -15.18 4.31
C GLN A 159 -11.63 -15.38 3.34
N GLU A 160 -12.60 -14.46 3.31
CA GLU A 160 -13.74 -14.49 2.39
C GLU A 160 -13.29 -14.56 0.93
N ASN A 161 -12.27 -13.78 0.56
CA ASN A 161 -11.71 -13.80 -0.78
C ASN A 161 -11.04 -15.15 -1.10
N ILE A 162 -10.31 -15.74 -0.16
CA ILE A 162 -9.68 -17.06 -0.35
C ILE A 162 -10.77 -18.13 -0.50
N VAL A 163 -11.76 -18.16 0.40
CA VAL A 163 -12.87 -19.13 0.37
C VAL A 163 -13.65 -19.01 -0.94
N THR A 164 -13.98 -17.79 -1.37
CA THR A 164 -14.67 -17.57 -2.65
C THR A 164 -13.86 -18.12 -3.83
N ARG A 165 -12.54 -17.89 -3.84
CA ARG A 165 -11.66 -18.42 -4.89
C ARG A 165 -11.56 -19.94 -4.88
N VAL A 166 -11.48 -20.56 -3.69
CA VAL A 166 -11.44 -22.02 -3.54
C VAL A 166 -12.76 -22.64 -4.00
N ASN A 167 -13.90 -22.11 -3.56
CA ASN A 167 -15.22 -22.62 -3.94
C ASN A 167 -15.52 -22.46 -5.43
N THR A 168 -14.95 -21.44 -6.07
CA THR A 168 -15.08 -21.24 -7.53
C THR A 168 -14.13 -22.14 -8.33
N ALA A 169 -13.07 -22.65 -7.71
CA ALA A 169 -12.11 -23.52 -8.37
C ALA A 169 -12.67 -24.94 -8.54
N LYS A 170 -12.42 -25.56 -9.70
CA LYS A 170 -12.82 -26.95 -9.95
C LYS A 170 -12.04 -27.96 -9.09
N CYS A 171 -10.78 -27.65 -8.83
CA CYS A 171 -9.87 -28.47 -8.03
C CYS A 171 -8.95 -27.54 -7.23
N PHE A 172 -8.55 -27.96 -6.04
CA PHE A 172 -7.53 -27.29 -5.22
C PHE A 172 -6.58 -28.34 -4.64
N ALA A 173 -5.34 -27.93 -4.34
CA ALA A 173 -4.35 -28.75 -3.67
C ALA A 173 -3.95 -28.07 -2.37
N LEU A 174 -3.69 -28.87 -1.33
CA LEU A 174 -3.33 -28.40 0.01
C LEU A 174 -1.94 -28.94 0.33
N LEU A 175 -0.98 -28.03 0.49
CA LEU A 175 0.37 -28.34 0.95
C LEU A 175 0.43 -27.95 2.41
N ALA A 176 0.60 -28.93 3.30
CA ALA A 176 0.86 -28.71 4.71
C ALA A 176 2.34 -28.99 4.96
N ASP A 177 3.04 -28.03 5.55
CA ASP A 177 4.43 -28.14 5.97
C ASP A 177 4.44 -28.30 7.49
N GLU A 178 5.02 -29.39 8.00
CA GLU A 178 5.12 -29.67 9.42
C GLU A 178 6.51 -29.24 9.90
N THR A 179 6.55 -28.37 10.90
CA THR A 179 7.79 -27.96 11.56
C THR A 179 7.73 -28.44 13.01
N THR A 180 8.72 -29.24 13.41
CA THR A 180 8.87 -29.69 14.80
C THR A 180 9.69 -28.64 15.55
N ASP A 181 9.15 -28.11 16.65
CA ASP A 181 9.89 -27.24 17.56
C ASP A 181 10.81 -28.12 18.42
N ILE A 182 12.11 -27.83 18.48
CA ILE A 182 13.13 -28.62 19.20
C ILE A 182 13.49 -27.92 20.51
#